data_AF-A0A5N0GCG7-F1
#
_entry.id   AF-A0A5N0GCG7-F1
#
_cell.length_a   1.000
_cell.length_b   1.000
_cell.length_c   1.000
_cell.angle_alpha   90.00
_cell.angle_beta   90.00
_cell.angle_gamma   90.00
#
_symmetry.space_group_name_H-M   'P 1'
#
loop_
_entity.id
_entity.type
_entity.pdbx_description
1 polymer ?
#
loop_
_entity_poly.entity_id
_entity_poly.type
_entity_poly.pdbx_seq_one_letter_code
_entity_poly.pdbx_strand_id
1 'polypeptide(L)'
;NVTAHQLRHTLATQAVNRGMSLDAIAALLGHKTLAMTMVYARIADKTVAEEYFAVTEKVELLYGQPHQLAGDDEGREMRKLRNEMHRRMLGNGYCARPVEMDCHFESICESCSFFVTTLEFRPTLQRQRDDAANKGQLGRQKIFDGILDRLDTTAS
;
A
#
# COMPACT_ATOMS: atom_id res chain seq x y z
N ASN A 1 26.20 -15.74 -24.26
CA ASN A 1 27.48 -15.43 -24.92
C ASN A 1 27.47 -13.99 -25.41
N VAL A 2 28.30 -13.13 -24.82
CA VAL A 2 28.51 -11.75 -25.28
C VAL A 2 29.52 -11.76 -26.42
N THR A 3 29.23 -11.06 -27.52
CA THR A 3 30.14 -10.96 -28.68
C THR A 3 30.91 -9.63 -28.68
N ALA A 4 32.09 -9.61 -29.32
CA ALA A 4 32.88 -8.38 -29.47
C ALA A 4 32.09 -7.25 -30.16
N HIS A 5 31.16 -7.60 -31.06
CA HIS A 5 30.26 -6.66 -31.71
C HIS A 5 29.29 -6.01 -30.73
N GLN A 6 28.70 -6.78 -29.80
CA GLN A 6 27.82 -6.24 -28.76
C GLN A 6 28.56 -5.28 -27.83
N LEU A 7 29.79 -5.61 -27.42
CA LEU A 7 30.63 -4.71 -26.60
C LEU A 7 30.92 -3.39 -27.31
N ARG A 8 31.21 -3.44 -28.62
CA ARG A 8 31.43 -2.26 -29.45
C ARG A 8 30.20 -1.36 -29.52
N HIS A 9 29.01 -1.95 -29.67
CA HIS A 9 27.75 -1.21 -29.66
C HIS A 9 27.46 -0.58 -28.29
N THR A 10 27.66 -1.31 -27.20
CA THR A 10 27.47 -0.81 -25.84
C THR A 10 28.41 0.37 -25.54
N LEU A 11 29.69 0.26 -25.93
CA LEU A 11 30.67 1.33 -25.75
C LEU A 11 30.29 2.60 -26.52
N ALA A 12 29.91 2.47 -27.80
CA ALA A 12 29.53 3.61 -28.64
C ALA A 12 28.29 4.34 -28.09
N THR A 13 27.24 3.59 -27.72
CA THR A 13 26.03 4.15 -27.14
C THR A 13 26.31 4.90 -25.83
N GLN A 14 27.16 4.32 -24.98
CA GLN A 14 27.56 4.95 -23.72
C GLN A 14 28.39 6.23 -23.92
N ALA A 15 29.22 6.29 -24.95
CA ALA A 15 30.03 7.46 -25.29
C ALA A 15 29.18 8.60 -25.84
N VAL A 16 28.23 8.29 -26.73
CA VAL A 16 27.23 9.26 -27.24
C VAL A 16 26.44 9.87 -26.09
N ASN A 17 25.90 9.05 -25.19
CA ASN A 17 25.08 9.52 -24.06
C ASN A 17 25.86 10.40 -23.08
N ARG A 18 27.19 10.26 -23.04
CA ARG A 18 28.10 11.10 -22.24
C ARG A 18 28.61 12.33 -22.99
N GLY A 19 28.09 12.62 -24.18
CA GLY A 19 28.36 13.85 -24.93
C GLY A 19 29.60 13.80 -25.80
N MET A 20 30.17 12.62 -26.08
CA MET A 20 31.27 12.48 -27.04
C MET A 20 30.75 12.68 -28.47
N SER A 21 31.46 13.46 -29.29
CA SER A 21 31.06 13.72 -30.68
C SER A 21 31.12 12.45 -31.53
N LEU A 22 30.28 12.38 -32.57
CA LEU A 22 30.25 11.23 -33.50
C LEU A 22 31.59 11.04 -34.22
N ASP A 23 32.32 12.14 -34.51
CA ASP A 23 33.66 12.10 -35.11
C ASP A 23 34.67 11.43 -34.18
N ALA A 24 34.64 11.79 -32.89
CA ALA A 24 35.53 11.21 -31.88
C ALA A 24 35.21 9.72 -31.63
N ILE A 25 33.94 9.34 -31.67
CA ILE A 25 33.51 7.94 -31.56
C ILE A 25 33.89 7.14 -32.81
N ALA A 26 33.75 7.73 -34.00
CA ALA A 26 34.19 7.12 -35.25
C ALA A 26 35.70 6.82 -35.22
N ALA A 27 36.51 7.77 -34.74
CA ALA A 27 37.94 7.60 -34.56
C ALA A 27 38.27 6.52 -33.51
N LEU A 28 37.61 6.56 -32.35
CA LEU A 28 37.80 5.58 -31.26
C LEU A 28 37.51 4.14 -31.71
N LEU A 29 36.50 3.97 -32.57
CA LEU A 29 36.10 2.67 -33.09
C LEU A 29 36.82 2.27 -34.39
N GLY A 30 37.58 3.16 -35.01
CA GLY A 30 38.24 2.91 -36.29
C GLY A 30 37.24 2.77 -37.46
N HIS A 31 36.13 3.53 -37.43
CA HIS A 31 35.21 3.58 -38.56
C HIS A 31 35.82 4.33 -39.74
N LYS A 32 35.68 3.76 -40.93
CA LYS A 32 36.20 4.35 -42.18
C LYS A 32 35.32 5.50 -42.69
N THR A 33 34.05 5.53 -42.30
CA THR A 33 33.10 6.58 -42.68
C THR A 33 32.18 6.92 -41.51
N LEU A 34 31.76 8.18 -41.43
CA LEU A 34 30.81 8.66 -40.42
C LEU A 34 29.43 7.99 -40.50
N ALA A 35 29.04 7.55 -41.69
CA ALA A 35 27.81 6.79 -41.91
C ALA A 35 27.70 5.53 -41.02
N MET A 36 28.84 4.89 -40.70
CA MET A 36 28.89 3.73 -39.80
C MET A 36 28.59 4.10 -38.33
N THR A 37 28.85 5.35 -37.94
CA THR A 37 28.63 5.86 -36.57
C THR A 37 27.24 6.49 -36.39
N MET A 38 26.55 6.84 -37.48
CA MET A 38 25.23 7.47 -37.44
C MET A 38 24.14 6.63 -36.74
N VAL A 39 24.32 5.30 -36.68
CA VAL A 39 23.40 4.41 -35.94
C VAL A 39 23.32 4.78 -34.45
N TYR A 40 24.36 5.39 -33.88
CA TYR A 40 24.41 5.80 -32.48
C TYR A 40 23.82 7.21 -32.24
N ALA A 41 23.65 8.02 -33.29
CA ALA A 41 23.11 9.37 -33.19
C ALA A 41 21.64 9.40 -32.74
N ARG A 42 20.85 8.36 -33.09
CA ARG A 42 19.45 8.23 -32.65
C ARG A 42 19.28 8.00 -31.15
N ILE A 43 20.36 7.65 -30.45
CA ILE A 43 20.33 7.36 -29.01
C ILE A 43 20.78 8.59 -28.20
N ALA A 44 21.30 9.63 -28.87
CA ALA A 44 21.72 10.91 -28.32
C ALA A 44 20.55 11.89 -28.09
N ASP A 45 19.33 11.40 -27.89
CA ASP A 45 18.15 12.27 -27.90
C ASP A 45 17.96 12.96 -26.53
N LYS A 46 18.97 13.73 -26.14
CA LYS A 46 18.87 14.75 -25.09
C LYS A 46 17.69 15.68 -25.37
N THR A 47 17.40 15.96 -26.64
CA THR A 47 16.27 16.76 -27.07
C THR A 47 14.94 16.11 -26.67
N VAL A 48 14.73 14.81 -26.91
CA VAL A 48 13.52 14.11 -26.45
C VAL A 48 13.44 14.05 -24.93
N ALA A 49 14.56 13.87 -24.23
CA ALA A 49 14.56 13.93 -22.77
C ALA A 49 14.19 15.34 -22.27
N GLU A 50 14.75 16.40 -22.85
CA GLU A 50 14.48 17.80 -22.52
C GLU A 50 13.03 18.19 -22.82
N GLU A 51 12.49 17.81 -23.98
CA GLU A 51 11.07 18.01 -24.34
C GLU A 51 10.13 17.23 -23.41
N TYR A 52 10.49 15.99 -23.06
CA TYR A 52 9.75 15.20 -22.08
C TYR A 52 9.72 15.90 -20.72
N PHE A 53 10.89 16.32 -20.20
CA PHE A 53 10.96 17.04 -18.93
C PHE A 53 10.23 18.38 -18.96
N ALA A 54 10.29 19.14 -20.06
CA ALA A 54 9.57 20.41 -20.20
C ALA A 54 8.04 20.23 -20.21
N VAL A 55 7.54 19.16 -20.81
CA VAL A 55 6.11 18.80 -20.75
C VAL A 55 5.74 18.33 -19.35
N THR A 56 6.54 17.45 -18.75
CA THR A 56 6.32 16.96 -17.38
C THR A 56 6.28 18.11 -16.37
N GLU A 57 7.20 19.07 -16.44
CA GLU A 57 7.21 20.24 -15.55
C GLU A 57 5.93 21.08 -15.67
N LYS A 58 5.46 21.34 -16.90
CA LYS A 58 4.19 22.05 -17.13
C LYS A 58 2.99 21.28 -16.60
N VAL A 59 3.01 19.95 -16.75
CA VAL A 59 1.96 19.06 -16.24
C VAL A 59 1.94 19.07 -14.71
N GLU A 60 3.09 18.94 -14.05
CA GLU A 60 3.22 19.00 -12.58
C GLU A 60 2.74 20.36 -12.03
N LEU A 61 3.06 21.47 -12.71
CA LEU A 61 2.57 22.80 -12.33
C LEU A 61 1.04 22.94 -12.45
N LEU A 62 0.41 22.27 -13.42
CA LEU A 62 -1.03 22.25 -13.60
C LEU A 62 -1.75 21.40 -12.53
N TYR A 63 -1.11 20.33 -12.05
CA TYR A 63 -1.67 19.48 -11.01
C TYR A 63 -1.49 20.03 -9.59
N GLY A 64 -0.60 21.02 -9.40
CA GLY A 64 -0.27 21.58 -8.09
C GLY A 64 0.33 20.54 -7.15
N GLN A 65 1.13 20.95 -6.17
CA GLN A 65 1.53 20.01 -5.12
C GLN A 65 0.27 19.34 -4.54
N PRO A 66 0.26 18.01 -4.32
CA PRO A 66 -0.80 17.41 -3.53
C PRO A 66 -0.83 18.21 -2.23
N HIS A 67 -1.97 18.81 -1.92
CA HIS A 67 -2.15 19.46 -0.63
C HIS A 67 -1.78 18.41 0.42
N GLN A 68 -0.62 18.57 1.04
CA GLN A 68 -0.32 17.89 2.29
C GLN A 68 -1.28 18.51 3.28
N LEU A 69 -2.44 17.88 3.41
CA LEU A 69 -3.37 18.13 4.49
C LEU A 69 -2.56 17.97 5.78
N ALA A 70 -2.64 18.97 6.64
CA ALA A 70 -2.04 18.91 7.96
C ALA A 70 -2.58 17.65 8.68
N GLY A 71 -1.79 17.02 9.55
CA GLY A 71 -2.17 15.73 10.18
C GLY A 71 -3.47 15.78 11.00
N ASP A 72 -3.97 16.97 11.24
CA ASP A 72 -5.17 17.39 11.97
C ASP A 72 -6.33 17.84 11.06
N ASP A 73 -6.16 17.88 9.74
CA ASP A 73 -7.21 18.17 8.74
C ASP A 73 -8.22 17.02 8.59
N GLU A 74 -8.18 16.02 9.46
CA GLU A 74 -9.17 14.96 9.50
C GLU A 74 -10.54 15.52 9.94
N GLY A 75 -11.34 15.88 8.94
CA GLY A 75 -12.73 16.27 9.14
C GLY A 75 -13.54 15.19 9.86
N ARG A 76 -14.65 15.58 10.48
CA ARG A 76 -15.46 14.70 11.34
C ARG A 76 -15.85 13.37 10.66
N GLU A 77 -16.15 13.41 9.37
CA GLU A 77 -16.52 12.24 8.57
C GLU A 77 -15.34 11.32 8.28
N MET A 78 -14.13 11.86 8.04
CA MET A 78 -12.92 11.06 7.84
C MET A 78 -12.52 10.33 9.13
N ARG A 79 -12.63 11.02 10.27
CA ARG A 79 -12.39 10.42 11.59
C ARG A 79 -13.42 9.33 11.92
N LYS A 80 -14.68 9.53 11.52
CA LYS A 80 -15.74 8.52 11.65
C LYS A 80 -15.44 7.31 10.77
N LEU A 81 -15.10 7.53 9.51
CA LEU A 81 -14.71 6.46 8.58
C LEU A 81 -13.48 5.71 9.08
N ARG A 82 -12.48 6.41 9.62
CA ARG A 82 -11.32 5.79 10.27
C ARG A 82 -11.76 4.88 11.41
N ASN A 83 -12.58 5.36 12.34
CA ASN A 83 -13.05 4.56 13.47
C ASN A 83 -13.91 3.37 13.03
N GLU A 84 -14.67 3.49 11.94
CA GLU A 84 -15.46 2.40 11.36
C GLU A 84 -14.57 1.38 10.61
N MET A 85 -13.55 1.85 9.89
CA MET A 85 -12.65 1.03 9.08
C MET A 85 -11.66 0.22 9.93
N HIS A 86 -11.31 0.69 11.13
CA HIS A 86 -10.40 -0.02 12.05
C HIS A 86 -11.06 -1.12 12.87
N ARG A 87 -12.34 -1.43 12.62
CA ARG A 87 -13.00 -2.60 13.19
C ARG A 87 -12.43 -3.88 12.59
N ARG A 88 -11.41 -4.43 13.25
CA ARG A 88 -10.85 -5.73 12.86
C ARG A 88 -11.90 -6.82 13.06
N MET A 89 -12.21 -7.55 11.99
CA MET A 89 -13.17 -8.67 12.01
C MET A 89 -12.73 -9.77 12.96
N LEU A 90 -13.66 -10.29 13.75
CA LEU A 90 -13.50 -11.43 14.66
C LEU A 90 -14.58 -12.47 14.37
N GLY A 91 -14.45 -13.67 14.96
CA GLY A 91 -15.43 -14.74 14.76
C GLY A 91 -16.85 -14.40 15.24
N ASN A 92 -16.98 -13.57 16.27
CA ASN A 92 -18.25 -13.24 16.93
C ASN A 92 -18.56 -11.72 16.95
N GLY A 93 -17.83 -10.91 16.18
CA GLY A 93 -17.97 -9.46 16.20
C GLY A 93 -16.74 -8.74 15.68
N TYR A 94 -16.40 -7.64 16.35
CA TYR A 94 -15.37 -6.70 15.91
C TYR A 94 -14.50 -6.26 17.09
N CYS A 95 -13.22 -6.00 16.82
CA CYS A 95 -12.34 -5.31 17.74
C CYS A 95 -12.48 -3.80 17.52
N ALA A 96 -12.99 -3.06 18.52
CA ALA A 96 -13.07 -1.60 18.50
C ALA A 96 -11.88 -0.93 19.18
N ARG A 97 -10.76 -1.65 19.33
CA ARG A 97 -9.55 -1.10 19.95
C ARG A 97 -8.89 -0.08 19.01
N PRO A 98 -8.51 1.10 19.52
CA PRO A 98 -7.64 2.05 18.82
C PRO A 98 -6.36 1.40 18.27
N VAL A 99 -5.89 1.94 17.15
CA VAL A 99 -4.73 1.41 16.40
C VAL A 99 -3.43 1.64 17.15
N GLU A 100 -3.37 2.71 17.93
CA GLU A 100 -2.22 3.14 18.71
C GLU A 100 -1.98 2.24 19.93
N MET A 101 -2.93 1.37 20.28
CA MET A 101 -2.82 0.44 21.41
C MET A 101 -2.50 -0.98 20.95
N ASP A 102 -1.53 -1.60 21.63
CA ASP A 102 -1.14 -2.98 21.40
C ASP A 102 -2.16 -4.01 21.93
N CYS A 103 -2.06 -5.26 21.46
CA CYS A 103 -2.91 -6.36 21.92
C CYS A 103 -2.31 -7.09 23.09
N HIS A 104 -3.04 -7.18 24.19
CA HIS A 104 -2.60 -8.00 25.31
C HIS A 104 -3.05 -9.46 25.19
N PHE A 105 -4.20 -9.74 24.56
CA PHE A 105 -4.82 -11.07 24.62
C PHE A 105 -4.66 -11.91 23.36
N GLU A 106 -4.51 -11.27 22.19
CA GLU A 106 -4.40 -11.83 20.82
C GLU A 106 -5.46 -12.86 20.38
N SER A 107 -6.01 -13.69 21.26
CA SER A 107 -6.91 -14.83 20.98
C SER A 107 -8.18 -14.90 21.84
N ILE A 108 -8.32 -14.11 22.92
CA ILE A 108 -9.47 -14.21 23.86
C ILE A 108 -10.38 -12.98 23.77
N CYS A 109 -10.90 -12.71 22.58
CA CYS A 109 -11.59 -11.45 22.30
C CYS A 109 -12.94 -11.33 23.03
N GLU A 110 -13.70 -12.41 23.23
CA GLU A 110 -15.03 -12.39 23.86
C GLU A 110 -15.00 -11.91 25.32
N SER A 111 -13.83 -11.95 25.96
CA SER A 111 -13.61 -11.42 27.31
C SER A 111 -12.96 -10.03 27.34
N CYS A 112 -12.57 -9.48 26.19
CA CYS A 112 -11.87 -8.22 26.06
C CYS A 112 -12.83 -7.03 26.19
N SER A 113 -12.37 -5.94 26.82
CA SER A 113 -13.14 -4.69 26.96
C SER A 113 -13.42 -3.98 25.62
N PHE A 114 -12.54 -4.17 24.63
CA PHE A 114 -12.69 -3.59 23.29
C PHE A 114 -13.54 -4.44 22.34
N PHE A 115 -14.07 -5.58 22.80
CA PHE A 115 -14.93 -6.43 21.98
C PHE A 115 -16.32 -5.82 21.84
N VAL A 116 -16.73 -5.67 20.59
CA VAL A 116 -18.06 -5.17 20.20
C VAL A 116 -18.70 -6.19 19.29
N THR A 117 -19.99 -6.45 19.48
CA THR A 117 -20.77 -7.36 18.65
C THR A 117 -22.08 -6.71 18.22
N THR A 118 -22.83 -7.38 17.34
CA THR A 118 -24.08 -6.88 16.76
C THR A 118 -25.16 -7.96 16.82
N LEU A 119 -26.41 -7.58 16.57
CA LEU A 119 -27.55 -8.51 16.56
C LEU A 119 -27.39 -9.67 15.57
N GLU A 120 -26.60 -9.46 14.51
CA GLU A 120 -26.26 -10.50 13.53
C GLU A 120 -25.60 -11.72 14.18
N PHE A 121 -24.75 -11.51 15.19
CA PHE A 121 -24.03 -12.60 15.86
C PHE A 121 -24.84 -13.27 16.97
N ARG A 122 -26.00 -12.74 17.34
CA ARG A 122 -26.84 -13.26 18.44
C ARG A 122 -27.11 -14.77 18.34
N PRO A 123 -27.54 -15.32 17.18
CA PRO A 123 -27.83 -16.75 17.09
C PRO A 123 -26.59 -17.62 17.35
N THR A 124 -25.41 -17.17 16.91
CA THR A 124 -24.14 -17.86 17.15
C THR A 124 -23.74 -17.79 18.61
N LEU A 125 -23.85 -16.62 19.24
CA LEU A 125 -23.54 -16.41 20.66
C LEU A 125 -24.44 -17.26 21.57
N GLN A 126 -25.73 -17.35 21.25
CA GLN A 126 -26.67 -18.24 21.97
C GLN A 126 -26.27 -19.70 21.85
N ARG A 127 -25.95 -20.19 20.64
CA ARG A 127 -25.46 -21.57 20.45
C ARG A 127 -24.18 -21.85 21.23
N GLN A 128 -23.24 -20.90 21.27
CA GLN A 128 -21.98 -21.05 21.99
C GLN A 128 -22.18 -21.04 23.52
N ARG A 129 -23.10 -20.23 24.03
CA ARG A 129 -23.54 -20.27 25.43
C ARG A 129 -24.15 -21.62 25.78
N ASP A 130 -25.08 -22.11 24.95
CA ASP A 130 -25.79 -23.36 25.20
C ASP A 130 -24.83 -24.57 25.14
N ASP A 131 -23.88 -24.56 24.20
CA ASP A 131 -22.78 -25.54 24.15
C ASP A 131 -21.93 -25.52 25.43
N ALA A 132 -21.61 -24.33 25.94
CA ALA A 132 -20.87 -24.16 27.18
C ALA A 132 -21.67 -24.70 28.39
N ALA A 133 -22.97 -24.42 28.46
CA ALA A 133 -23.85 -24.92 29.51
C ALA A 133 -23.95 -26.46 29.48
N ASN A 134 -24.17 -27.04 28.29
CA ASN A 134 -24.26 -28.49 28.10
C ASN A 134 -22.96 -29.22 28.50
N LYS A 135 -21.82 -28.55 28.39
CA LYS A 135 -20.49 -29.08 28.78
C LYS A 135 -20.09 -28.72 30.22
N GLY A 136 -20.95 -28.03 30.98
CA GLY A 136 -20.64 -27.58 32.35
C GLY A 136 -19.53 -26.52 32.43
N GLN A 137 -19.26 -25.78 31.36
CA GLN A 137 -18.20 -24.78 31.27
C GLN A 137 -18.66 -23.44 31.85
N LEU A 138 -18.85 -23.37 33.17
CA LEU A 138 -19.47 -22.24 33.86
C LEU A 138 -18.81 -20.88 33.57
N GLY A 139 -17.48 -20.83 33.46
CA GLY A 139 -16.76 -19.58 33.14
C GLY A 139 -17.08 -19.07 31.73
N ARG A 140 -17.12 -19.98 30.75
CA ARG A 140 -17.43 -19.66 29.36
C ARG A 140 -18.90 -19.28 29.17
N GLN A 141 -19.79 -19.96 29.89
CA GLN A 141 -21.21 -19.63 29.93
C GLN A 141 -21.41 -18.18 30.40
N LYS A 142 -20.81 -17.79 31.54
CA LYS A 142 -20.88 -16.43 32.09
C LYS A 142 -20.41 -15.34 31.11
N ILE A 143 -19.36 -15.62 30.33
CA ILE A 143 -18.87 -14.68 29.31
C ILE A 143 -19.97 -14.42 28.28
N PHE A 144 -20.58 -15.47 27.74
CA PHE A 144 -21.63 -15.32 26.74
C PHE A 144 -22.91 -14.72 27.29
N ASP A 145 -23.29 -15.05 28.52
CA ASP A 145 -24.40 -14.40 29.23
C ASP A 145 -24.20 -12.88 29.27
N GLY A 146 -23.02 -12.42 29.74
CA GLY A 146 -22.72 -10.99 29.79
C GLY A 146 -22.59 -10.30 28.43
N ILE A 147 -22.29 -11.03 27.35
CA ILE A 147 -22.32 -10.47 25.99
C ILE A 147 -23.77 -10.31 25.53
N LEU A 148 -24.62 -11.33 25.74
CA LEU A 148 -26.01 -11.32 25.32
C LEU A 148 -26.82 -10.25 26.07
N ASP A 149 -26.61 -10.10 27.38
CA ASP A 149 -27.27 -9.06 28.19
C ASP A 149 -26.96 -7.64 27.70
N ARG A 150 -25.69 -7.36 27.37
CA ARG A 150 -25.28 -6.07 26.79
C ARG A 150 -25.91 -5.85 25.41
N LEU A 151 -26.02 -6.91 24.61
CA LEU A 151 -26.64 -6.85 23.28
C LEU A 151 -28.14 -6.56 23.37
N ASP A 152 -28.84 -7.09 24.38
CA ASP A 152 -30.25 -6.78 24.66
C ASP A 152 -30.44 -5.34 25.12
N THR A 153 -29.54 -4.85 25.97
CA THR A 153 -29.58 -3.46 26.47
C THR A 153 -29.34 -2.43 25.37
N THR A 154 -28.49 -2.75 24.39
CA THR A 154 -28.14 -1.83 23.28
C THR A 154 -29.19 -1.83 22.16
N ALA A 155 -30.07 -2.85 22.11
CA ALA A 155 -31.12 -3.00 21.11
C ALA A 155 -32.49 -2.44 21.55
N SER A 156 -32.59 -2.00 22.82
CA SER A 156 -33.78 -1.36 23.42
C SER A 156 -33.68 0.15 23.34
#